data_AF-A0A6L4AGN3-F1
#
_entry.id   AF-A0A6L4AGN3-F1
#
_cell.length_a   1.000
_cell.length_b   1.000
_cell.length_c   1.000
_cell.angle_alpha   90.00
_cell.angle_beta   90.00
_cell.angle_gamma   90.00
#
_symmetry.space_group_name_H-M   'P 1'
#
loop_
_entity.id
_entity.type
_entity.pdbx_description
1 polymer ?
#
loop_
_entity_poly.entity_id
_entity_poly.type
_entity_poly.pdbx_seq_one_letter_code
_entity_poly.pdbx_strand_id
1 'polypeptide(L)'
;MRMEKRRHQRIEIKNFWADVSDGKGFFSGVVTNLSRFGLGMTDLPAKLDSNQRLSIVISGHGRNFKMLVKPRWAQKESMQKSVGVEIMNAPWGWTEFIMQMETPPDDVLGVITL
;
A
#
# COMPACT_ATOMS: atom_id res chain seq x y z
N MET A 1 5.35 -19.87 -16.89
CA MET A 1 5.85 -18.50 -16.67
C MET A 1 4.66 -17.59 -16.43
N ARG A 2 4.46 -17.05 -15.22
CA ARG A 2 3.33 -16.14 -14.92
C ARG A 2 3.78 -14.75 -15.35
N MET A 3 3.19 -14.20 -16.42
CA MET A 3 3.53 -12.84 -16.85
C MET A 3 3.11 -11.83 -15.79
N GLU A 4 4.00 -10.89 -15.51
CA GLU A 4 3.71 -9.73 -14.69
C GLU A 4 2.62 -8.88 -15.36
N LYS A 5 1.50 -8.66 -14.67
CA LYS A 5 0.34 -7.91 -15.19
C LYS A 5 0.25 -6.48 -14.62
N ARG A 6 1.15 -6.11 -13.70
CA ARG A 6 1.10 -4.79 -13.04
C ARG A 6 1.47 -3.69 -14.04
N ARG A 7 0.68 -2.61 -14.02
CA ARG A 7 0.94 -1.38 -14.80
C ARG A 7 1.91 -0.42 -14.11
N HIS A 8 2.07 -0.56 -12.79
CA HIS A 8 2.89 0.33 -11.96
C HIS A 8 3.81 -0.50 -11.08
N GLN A 9 5.06 -0.08 -10.97
CA GLN A 9 6.01 -0.63 -10.01
C GLN A 9 5.49 -0.41 -8.58
N ARG A 10 5.85 -1.32 -7.68
CA ARG A 10 5.56 -1.20 -6.25
C ARG A 10 6.87 -1.13 -5.49
N ILE A 11 6.91 -0.29 -4.47
CA ILE A 11 8.02 -0.20 -3.53
C ILE A 11 7.70 -1.16 -2.39
N GLU A 12 8.57 -2.14 -2.17
CA GLU A 12 8.53 -2.96 -0.96
C GLU A 12 8.96 -2.09 0.22
N ILE A 13 8.20 -2.13 1.31
CA ILE A 13 8.38 -1.22 2.43
C ILE A 13 8.28 -1.93 3.77
N LYS A 14 8.92 -1.35 4.78
CA LYS A 14 8.85 -1.78 6.18
C LYS A 14 8.41 -0.61 7.04
N ASN A 15 7.90 -0.90 8.25
CA ASN A 15 7.52 0.11 9.25
C ASN A 15 6.33 1.00 8.85
N PHE A 16 5.42 0.46 8.02
CA PHE A 16 4.13 1.06 7.73
C PHE A 16 3.02 0.15 8.23
N TRP A 17 2.02 0.75 8.88
CA TRP A 17 0.81 0.07 9.31
C TRP A 17 -0.43 0.74 8.74
N ALA A 18 -1.52 -0.01 8.72
CA ALA A 18 -2.80 0.44 8.26
C ALA A 18 -3.85 0.18 9.33
N ASP A 19 -4.56 1.24 9.73
CA ASP A 19 -5.84 1.10 10.41
C ASP A 19 -6.94 1.08 9.35
N VAL A 20 -7.79 0.06 9.41
CA VAL A 20 -8.74 -0.31 8.37
C VAL A 20 -10.13 -0.40 8.96
N SER A 21 -11.08 0.28 8.34
CA SER A 21 -12.51 0.14 8.64
C SER A 21 -13.28 -0.37 7.43
N ASP A 22 -14.11 -1.37 7.68
CA ASP A 22 -15.10 -1.90 6.74
C ASP A 22 -16.52 -1.36 7.03
N GLY A 23 -16.64 -0.31 7.85
CA GLY A 23 -17.92 0.25 8.29
C GLY A 23 -18.65 -0.55 9.37
N LYS A 24 -18.18 -1.75 9.72
CA LYS A 24 -18.71 -2.59 10.82
C LYS A 24 -17.74 -2.63 12.01
N GLY A 25 -16.44 -2.53 11.73
CA GLY A 25 -15.40 -2.52 12.75
C GLY A 25 -14.14 -1.79 12.31
N PHE A 26 -13.14 -1.87 13.20
CA PHE A 26 -11.78 -1.37 12.97
C PHE A 26 -10.78 -2.51 13.18
N PHE A 27 -9.78 -2.55 12.32
CA PHE A 27 -8.77 -3.59 12.27
C PHE A 27 -7.44 -2.94 11.94
N SER A 28 -6.34 -3.54 12.37
CA SER A 28 -5.01 -3.07 12.00
C SER A 28 -4.25 -4.16 11.24
N GLY A 29 -3.35 -3.74 10.36
CA GLY A 29 -2.49 -4.63 9.60
C GLY A 29 -1.19 -3.94 9.19
N VAL A 30 -0.31 -4.69 8.55
CA VAL A 30 1.01 -4.22 8.10
C VAL A 30 0.95 -3.93 6.61
N VAL A 31 1.52 -2.81 6.16
CA VAL A 31 1.68 -2.50 4.74
C VAL A 31 2.96 -3.15 4.23
N THR A 32 2.86 -3.97 3.19
CA THR A 32 4.00 -4.74 2.64
C THR A 32 4.61 -4.06 1.43
N ASN A 33 3.78 -3.52 0.55
CA ASN A 33 4.21 -2.74 -0.59
C ASN A 33 3.20 -1.64 -0.92
N LEU A 34 3.67 -0.62 -1.61
CA LEU A 34 2.85 0.52 -2.01
C LEU A 34 3.23 1.06 -3.39
N SER A 35 2.32 1.82 -3.96
CA SER A 35 2.54 2.71 -5.09
C SER A 35 1.58 3.89 -4.94
N ARG A 36 1.65 4.85 -5.87
CA ARG A 36 0.67 5.94 -5.94
C ARG A 36 -0.77 5.47 -6.07
N PHE A 37 -1.01 4.26 -6.58
CA PHE A 37 -2.33 3.78 -7.01
C PHE A 37 -2.86 2.59 -6.21
N GLY A 38 -2.05 1.98 -5.36
CA GLY A 38 -2.45 0.76 -4.64
C GLY A 38 -1.43 0.34 -3.62
N LEU A 39 -1.82 -0.58 -2.75
CA LEU A 39 -0.94 -1.12 -1.73
C LEU A 39 -1.32 -2.57 -1.39
N GLY A 40 -0.37 -3.28 -0.79
CA GLY A 40 -0.56 -4.59 -0.19
C GLY A 40 -0.58 -4.47 1.32
N MET A 41 -1.50 -5.20 1.96
CA MET A 41 -1.57 -5.33 3.42
C MET A 41 -1.56 -6.80 3.84
N THR A 42 -0.94 -7.09 4.98
CA THR A 42 -0.95 -8.39 5.65
C THR A 42 -1.40 -8.26 7.11
N ASP A 43 -1.53 -9.39 7.78
CA ASP A 43 -1.86 -9.52 9.21
C ASP A 43 -3.22 -8.96 9.59
N LEU A 44 -4.08 -8.74 8.58
CA LEU A 44 -5.45 -8.31 8.80
C LEU A 44 -6.27 -9.49 9.35
N PRO A 45 -7.10 -9.31 10.39
CA PRO A 45 -7.99 -10.35 10.87
C PRO A 45 -8.90 -10.89 9.77
N ALA A 46 -9.07 -12.22 9.72
CA ALA A 46 -9.91 -12.87 8.71
C ALA A 46 -11.37 -12.39 8.71
N LYS A 47 -11.84 -11.82 9.84
CA LYS A 47 -13.18 -11.25 10.01
C LYS A 47 -13.42 -9.90 9.32
N LEU A 48 -12.38 -9.18 8.90
CA LEU A 48 -12.52 -7.94 8.13
C LEU A 48 -13.34 -8.22 6.86
N ASP A 49 -14.34 -7.42 6.53
CA ASP A 49 -15.08 -7.59 5.28
C ASP A 49 -14.36 -6.91 4.10
N SER A 50 -13.62 -7.69 3.31
CA SER A 50 -12.85 -7.19 2.16
C SER A 50 -13.59 -7.31 0.82
N ASN A 51 -14.91 -7.43 0.81
CA ASN A 51 -15.73 -7.47 -0.41
C ASN A 51 -16.35 -6.10 -0.74
N GLN A 52 -16.01 -5.07 0.04
CA GLN A 52 -16.52 -3.71 -0.08
C GLN A 52 -15.39 -2.68 -0.04
N ARG A 53 -15.75 -1.41 -0.22
CA ARG A 53 -14.79 -0.31 -0.03
C ARG A 53 -14.37 -0.23 1.42
N LEU A 54 -13.10 0.07 1.64
CA LEU A 54 -12.52 0.21 2.98
C LEU A 54 -12.06 1.66 3.16
N SER A 55 -12.29 2.20 4.35
CA SER A 55 -11.62 3.43 4.78
C SER A 55 -10.34 3.02 5.52
N ILE A 56 -9.19 3.54 5.09
CA ILE A 56 -7.91 3.22 5.73
C ILE A 56 -7.17 4.48 6.12
N VAL A 57 -6.37 4.37 7.18
CA VAL A 57 -5.34 5.33 7.56
C VAL A 57 -4.00 4.60 7.48
N ILE A 58 -3.15 5.03 6.56
CA ILE A 58 -1.78 4.53 6.45
C ILE A 58 -0.88 5.40 7.30
N SER A 59 -0.09 4.77 8.16
CA SER A 59 0.77 5.45 9.12
C SER A 59 2.19 4.92 9.00
N GLY A 60 3.16 5.83 8.90
CA GLY A 60 4.57 5.49 8.75
C GLY A 60 5.43 6.74 8.56
N HIS A 61 6.68 6.69 9.03
CA HIS A 61 7.64 7.79 8.93
C HIS A 61 7.10 9.14 9.47
N GLY A 62 6.33 9.10 10.56
CA GLY A 62 5.73 10.30 11.17
C GLY A 62 4.59 10.94 10.35
N ARG A 63 4.08 10.25 9.32
CA ARG A 63 2.98 10.72 8.48
C ARG A 63 1.79 9.78 8.54
N ASN A 64 0.60 10.34 8.39
CA ASN A 64 -0.67 9.63 8.35
C ASN A 64 -1.48 10.04 7.11
N PHE A 65 -2.00 9.06 6.38
CA PHE A 65 -2.74 9.29 5.13
C PHE A 65 -4.08 8.56 5.17
N LYS A 66 -5.17 9.33 5.23
CA LYS A 66 -6.52 8.79 5.12
C LYS A 66 -6.92 8.62 3.66
N MET A 67 -7.43 7.45 3.30
CA MET A 67 -7.87 7.15 1.94
C MET A 67 -9.01 6.12 1.92
N LEU A 68 -9.80 6.16 0.86
CA LEU A 68 -10.79 5.17 0.49
C LEU A 68 -10.15 4.23 -0.52
N VAL A 69 -10.29 2.93 -0.30
CA VAL A 69 -9.69 1.90 -1.15
C VAL A 69 -10.70 0.84 -1.54
N LYS A 70 -10.44 0.18 -2.67
CA LYS A 70 -11.20 -0.98 -3.15
C LYS A 70 -10.31 -2.22 -3.13
N PRO A 71 -10.66 -3.27 -2.37
CA PRO A 71 -10.01 -4.56 -2.47
C PRO A 71 -10.05 -5.11 -3.91
N ARG A 72 -8.91 -5.63 -4.36
CA ARG A 72 -8.75 -6.26 -5.69
C ARG A 72 -8.55 -7.76 -5.59
N TRP A 73 -7.96 -8.21 -4.49
CA TRP A 73 -7.82 -9.61 -4.12
C TRP A 73 -7.65 -9.72 -2.61
N ALA A 74 -8.00 -10.88 -2.07
CA ALA A 74 -7.73 -11.25 -0.69
C ALA A 74 -7.29 -12.72 -0.64
N GLN A 75 -6.33 -13.03 0.22
CA GLN A 75 -5.83 -14.37 0.47
C GLN A 75 -5.90 -14.62 1.98
N LYS A 76 -6.77 -15.55 2.38
CA LYS A 76 -6.95 -15.91 3.80
C LYS A 76 -5.94 -16.97 4.19
N GLU A 77 -5.31 -16.77 5.34
CA GLU A 77 -4.33 -17.67 5.95
C GLU A 77 -4.72 -17.87 7.41
N SER A 78 -5.43 -18.97 7.69
CA SER A 78 -5.98 -19.28 9.02
C SER A 78 -6.85 -18.13 9.58
N MET A 79 -6.40 -17.46 10.63
CA MET A 79 -7.08 -16.37 11.34
C MET A 79 -6.75 -14.98 10.79
N GLN A 80 -5.81 -14.89 9.85
CA GLN A 80 -5.37 -13.66 9.22
C GLN A 80 -5.63 -13.70 7.71
N LYS A 81 -5.41 -12.59 7.03
CA LYS A 81 -5.42 -12.50 5.58
C LYS A 81 -4.54 -11.38 5.07
N SER A 82 -4.06 -11.60 3.85
CA SER A 82 -3.46 -10.57 3.01
C SER A 82 -4.50 -9.98 2.06
N VAL A 83 -4.44 -8.68 1.81
CA VAL A 83 -5.35 -7.96 0.92
C VAL A 83 -4.55 -7.00 0.04
N GLY A 84 -4.75 -7.09 -1.27
CA GLY A 84 -4.28 -6.06 -2.20
C GLY A 84 -5.41 -5.10 -2.53
N VAL A 85 -5.13 -3.80 -2.46
CA VAL A 85 -6.13 -2.75 -2.69
C VAL A 85 -5.71 -1.79 -3.79
N GLU A 86 -6.71 -1.20 -4.43
CA GLU A 86 -6.62 -0.06 -5.33
C GLU A 86 -7.06 1.19 -4.57
N ILE A 87 -6.27 2.27 -4.66
CA ILE A 87 -6.60 3.55 -4.02
C ILE A 87 -7.62 4.28 -4.88
N MET A 88 -8.75 4.65 -4.27
CA MET A 88 -9.83 5.37 -4.96
C MET A 88 -9.66 6.89 -4.85
N ASN A 89 -9.14 7.37 -3.71
CA ASN A 89 -8.78 8.77 -3.50
C ASN A 89 -7.49 8.88 -2.69
N ALA A 90 -6.40 9.24 -3.36
CA ALA A 90 -5.16 9.61 -2.68
C ALA A 90 -5.22 11.10 -2.29
N PRO A 91 -4.91 11.48 -1.04
CA PRO A 91 -4.60 12.87 -0.75
C PRO A 91 -3.34 13.27 -1.51
N TRP A 92 -3.22 14.54 -1.91
CA TRP A 92 -2.05 15.01 -2.67
C TRP A 92 -0.72 14.69 -1.96
N GLY A 93 -0.68 14.87 -0.64
CA GLY A 93 0.50 14.55 0.16
C GLY A 93 0.90 13.07 0.15
N TRP A 94 -0.01 12.13 -0.13
CA TRP A 94 0.35 10.72 -0.37
C TRP A 94 1.14 10.60 -1.67
N THR A 95 0.62 11.18 -2.75
CA THR A 95 1.27 11.12 -4.07
C THR A 95 2.68 11.67 -4.01
N GLU A 96 2.86 12.86 -3.42
CA GLU A 96 4.20 13.46 -3.24
C GLU A 96 5.11 12.57 -2.39
N PHE A 97 4.58 12.04 -1.29
CA PHE A 97 5.33 11.16 -0.40
C PHE A 97 5.81 9.89 -1.12
N ILE A 98 4.96 9.26 -1.94
CA ILE A 98 5.36 8.08 -2.70
C ILE A 98 6.35 8.45 -3.81
N MET A 99 6.16 9.56 -4.52
CA MET A 99 7.10 9.99 -5.57
C MET A 99 8.51 10.23 -5.03
N GLN A 100 8.64 10.74 -3.80
CA GLN A 100 9.94 10.89 -3.14
C GLN A 100 10.62 9.54 -2.88
N MET A 101 9.84 8.49 -2.62
CA MET A 101 10.36 7.12 -2.43
C MET A 101 10.56 6.35 -3.74
N GLU A 102 9.90 6.75 -4.83
CA GLU A 102 10.10 6.15 -6.17
C GLU A 102 11.47 6.55 -6.78
N THR A 103 12.12 7.59 -6.25
CA THR A 103 13.42 8.05 -6.75
C THR A 103 14.52 7.06 -6.33
N PRO A 104 15.32 6.50 -7.27
CA PRO A 104 16.43 5.64 -6.91
C PRO A 104 17.53 6.44 -6.17
N PRO A 105 18.32 5.79 -5.29
CA PRO A 105 19.58 6.36 -4.83
C PRO A 105 20.54 6.45 -6.04
N ASP A 106 20.86 7.67 -6.45
CA ASP A 106 21.95 8.12 -7.33
C ASP A 106 22.22 7.34 -8.64
N ASP A 107 21.57 7.77 -9.72
CA ASP A 107 22.16 7.80 -11.07
C ASP A 107 22.75 9.21 -11.35
N VAL A 108 23.68 9.66 -10.50
CA VAL A 108 24.46 10.90 -10.74
C VAL A 108 25.96 10.63 -10.56
N LEU A 109 26.52 9.77 -11.41
CA LEU A 109 27.94 9.86 -11.79
C LEU A 109 28.03 9.65 -13.29
N GLY A 110 27.67 10.70 -14.03
CA GLY A 110 28.20 10.92 -15.37
C GLY A 110 29.71 11.08 -15.24
N VAL A 111 30.45 9.99 -15.34
CA VAL A 111 31.89 10.01 -15.54
C VAL A 111 32.12 10.53 -16.95
N ILE A 112 32.29 11.85 -17.06
CA ILE A 112 32.97 12.44 -18.21
C ILE A 112 34.45 12.27 -17.92
N THR A 113 35.04 11.21 -18.44
CA THR A 113 36.50 11.13 -18.58
C THR A 113 36.88 12.08 -19.71
N LEU A 114 37.57 13.18 -19.36
CA LEU A 114 38.34 14.00 -20.29
C LEU A 114 39.59 13.22 -20.74
#